data_AF-M2MD14-F1
#
_entry.id   AF-M2MD14-F1
#
_cell.length_a   1.000
_cell.length_b   1.000
_cell.length_c   1.000
_cell.angle_alpha   90.00
_cell.angle_beta   90.00
_cell.angle_gamma   90.00
#
_symmetry.space_group_name_H-M   'P 1'
#
loop_
_entity.id
_entity.type
_entity.pdbx_description
1 polymer ?
#
loop_
_entity_poly.entity_id
_entity_poly.type
_entity_poly.pdbx_seq_one_letter_code
_entity_poly.pdbx_strand_id
1 'polypeptide(L)'
;MLPSIASLALLIASASAHLLPPSEHTQETLQGPVQDEDYHIPTIHESTVMARRIMHLSSISTLITTFPAPSLHSILSGNASDDEQLTTWENRPPEMAGSPIGLMEYYADCEPASGNPTLLAINIASPYKNYAAGSNISMHIRWWPTQTNSYLSSLFSSSREEEDIPTPHTPAALPRFSLHGRLEPISAADLARHVVPACFMAAHPDSALWQPGNDIHTSQYMRFVVEHIYWFGGFGDRARIGWLPVDEWRSVTRAEVEAMRLPGEEKRRKGWGGRDWL
;
A
#
# COMPACT_ATOMS: atom_id res chain seq x y z
N MET A 1 4.29 -4.95 -87.78
CA MET A 1 5.73 -4.84 -87.44
C MET A 1 5.97 -3.44 -86.91
N LEU A 2 6.70 -3.36 -85.78
CA LEU A 2 7.19 -2.15 -85.06
C LEU A 2 6.17 -1.38 -84.20
N PRO A 3 6.62 -0.83 -83.04
CA PRO A 3 5.96 -1.12 -81.76
C PRO A 3 5.33 0.11 -81.08
N SER A 4 4.41 -0.21 -80.18
CA SER A 4 3.74 0.69 -79.23
C SER A 4 4.71 1.09 -78.11
N ILE A 5 4.86 2.39 -77.86
CA ILE A 5 5.59 2.94 -76.71
C ILE A 5 4.59 3.00 -75.56
N ALA A 6 4.77 2.13 -74.56
CA ALA A 6 4.00 2.14 -73.32
C ALA A 6 4.63 3.09 -72.29
N SER A 7 3.77 3.89 -71.68
CA SER A 7 4.03 4.90 -70.65
C SER A 7 4.69 4.35 -69.38
N LEU A 8 5.55 5.17 -68.77
CA LEU A 8 5.83 5.07 -67.33
C LEU A 8 5.74 6.48 -66.72
N ALA A 9 4.55 6.83 -66.22
CA ALA A 9 4.37 7.99 -65.34
C ALA A 9 4.40 7.48 -63.90
N LEU A 10 5.44 7.87 -63.17
CA LEU A 10 5.63 7.55 -61.76
C LEU A 10 4.72 8.48 -60.93
N LEU A 11 3.60 7.94 -60.41
CA LEU A 11 2.78 8.63 -59.41
C LEU A 11 3.41 8.42 -58.04
N ILE A 12 4.14 9.42 -57.55
CA ILE A 12 4.58 9.49 -56.16
C ILE A 12 3.35 9.86 -55.33
N ALA A 13 2.80 8.88 -54.60
CA ALA A 13 1.79 9.16 -53.58
C ALA A 13 2.49 9.76 -52.35
N SER A 14 2.44 11.08 -52.22
CA SER A 14 2.79 11.75 -50.97
C SER A 14 1.69 11.51 -49.95
N ALA A 15 1.90 10.58 -49.03
CA ALA A 15 1.08 10.45 -47.84
C ALA A 15 1.35 11.65 -46.92
N SER A 16 0.53 12.69 -47.03
CA SER A 16 0.50 13.76 -46.04
C SER A 16 -0.05 13.18 -44.74
N ALA A 17 0.84 12.92 -43.78
CA ALA A 17 0.44 12.70 -42.40
C ALA A 17 -0.18 14.01 -41.90
N HIS A 18 -1.51 14.04 -41.78
CA HIS A 18 -2.17 15.10 -41.03
C HIS A 18 -1.74 14.96 -39.57
N LEU A 19 -0.77 15.78 -39.16
CA LEU A 19 -0.49 16.05 -37.76
C LEU A 19 -1.76 16.70 -37.19
N LEU A 20 -2.58 15.89 -36.52
CA LEU A 20 -3.59 16.43 -35.63
C LEU A 20 -2.85 17.31 -34.61
N PRO A 21 -3.28 18.56 -34.37
CA PRO A 21 -2.72 19.34 -33.27
C PRO A 21 -2.90 18.55 -31.97
N PRO A 22 -1.94 18.63 -31.02
CA PRO A 22 -2.10 17.99 -29.73
C PRO A 22 -3.43 18.46 -29.15
N SER A 23 -4.28 17.50 -28.77
CA SER A 23 -5.50 17.80 -28.04
C SER A 23 -5.10 18.67 -26.85
N GLU A 24 -5.62 19.90 -26.79
CA GLU A 24 -5.59 20.69 -25.57
C GLU A 24 -6.42 19.94 -24.54
N HIS A 25 -5.79 18.96 -23.88
CA HIS A 25 -6.27 18.48 -22.61
C HIS A 25 -6.20 19.70 -21.71
N THR A 26 -7.36 20.27 -21.41
CA THR A 26 -7.55 21.17 -20.30
C THR A 26 -7.02 20.46 -19.06
N GLN A 27 -5.75 20.67 -18.72
CA GLN A 27 -5.29 20.51 -17.35
C GLN A 27 -6.01 21.62 -16.60
N GLU A 28 -7.22 21.33 -16.12
CA GLU A 28 -7.78 22.08 -15.02
C GLU A 28 -6.71 22.10 -13.94
N THR A 29 -6.14 23.29 -13.75
CA THR A 29 -5.21 23.53 -12.66
C THR A 29 -6.07 23.45 -11.41
N LEU A 30 -6.00 22.31 -10.71
CA LEU A 30 -6.60 22.16 -9.38
C LEU A 30 -6.05 23.30 -8.54
N GLN A 31 -6.90 24.29 -8.26
CA GLN A 31 -6.51 25.45 -7.48
C GLN A 31 -6.01 24.97 -6.11
N GLY A 32 -4.89 25.55 -5.65
CA GLY A 32 -4.39 25.31 -4.31
C GLY A 32 -5.41 25.73 -3.25
N PRO A 33 -5.33 25.17 -2.04
CA PRO A 33 -6.30 25.41 -0.98
C PRO A 33 -6.39 26.90 -0.59
N VAL A 34 -7.61 27.36 -0.33
CA VAL A 34 -7.89 28.64 0.34
C VAL A 34 -7.48 28.48 1.81
N GLN A 35 -6.56 29.32 2.28
CA GLN A 35 -6.11 29.28 3.67
C GLN A 35 -7.13 29.97 4.57
N ASP A 36 -7.67 29.20 5.52
CA ASP A 36 -8.44 29.69 6.66
C ASP A 36 -7.47 29.88 7.84
N GLU A 37 -7.43 31.08 8.43
CA GLU A 37 -6.40 31.50 9.39
C GLU A 37 -6.47 30.76 10.74
N ASP A 38 -7.58 30.06 11.02
CA ASP A 38 -7.80 29.32 12.28
C ASP A 38 -7.50 27.81 12.20
N TYR A 39 -6.90 27.31 11.10
CA TYR A 39 -6.70 25.87 10.88
C TYR A 39 -5.29 25.35 11.24
N HIS A 40 -5.21 24.32 12.12
CA HIS A 40 -3.94 23.63 12.45
C HIS A 40 -3.62 22.52 11.45
N ILE A 41 -2.59 22.72 10.63
CA ILE A 41 -2.04 21.67 9.76
C ILE A 41 -1.04 20.84 10.57
N PRO A 42 -1.21 19.50 10.66
CA PRO A 42 -0.27 18.64 11.38
C PRO A 42 1.19 18.82 10.93
N THR A 43 2.08 18.93 11.91
CA THR A 43 3.54 18.91 11.72
C THR A 43 4.01 17.57 11.12
N ILE A 44 5.29 17.50 10.73
CA ILE A 44 5.90 16.24 10.29
C ILE A 44 5.74 15.20 11.40
N HIS A 45 6.12 15.55 12.63
CA HIS A 45 6.07 14.65 13.77
C HIS A 45 4.66 14.17 14.07
N GLU A 46 3.67 15.06 14.16
CA GLU A 46 2.28 14.67 14.39
C GLU A 46 1.77 13.74 13.28
N SER A 47 2.09 14.02 12.01
CA SER A 47 1.72 13.15 10.89
C SER A 47 2.39 11.78 10.97
N THR A 48 3.66 11.73 11.41
CA THR A 48 4.38 10.47 11.65
C THR A 48 3.74 9.68 12.78
N VAL A 49 3.41 10.31 13.91
CA VAL A 49 2.72 9.67 15.03
C VAL A 49 1.33 9.17 14.60
N MET A 50 0.59 9.94 13.80
CA MET A 50 -0.67 9.49 13.21
C MET A 50 -0.49 8.26 12.32
N ALA A 51 0.51 8.24 11.43
CA ALA A 51 0.81 7.08 10.60
C ALA A 51 1.14 5.84 11.44
N ARG A 52 1.96 6.00 12.48
CA ARG A 52 2.29 4.94 13.43
C ARG A 52 1.06 4.47 14.23
N ARG A 53 0.15 5.37 14.61
CA ARG A 53 -1.15 5.03 15.24
C ARG A 53 -2.03 4.20 14.31
N ILE A 54 -2.13 4.58 13.04
CA ILE A 54 -2.91 3.83 12.05
C ILE A 54 -2.30 2.43 11.87
N MET A 55 -0.98 2.35 11.74
CA MET A 55 -0.26 1.07 11.63
C MET A 55 -0.51 0.17 12.86
N HIS A 56 -0.58 0.76 14.05
CA HIS A 56 -0.83 0.01 15.27
C HIS A 56 -2.29 -0.48 15.40
N LEU A 57 -3.26 0.31 14.91
CA LEU A 57 -4.69 0.00 15.02
C LEU A 57 -5.26 -0.84 13.86
N SER A 58 -4.52 -0.97 12.77
CA SER A 58 -4.94 -1.76 11.62
C SER A 58 -4.01 -2.94 11.41
N SER A 59 -4.49 -3.96 10.70
CA SER A 59 -3.76 -5.22 10.51
C SER A 59 -3.81 -5.72 9.06
N ILE A 60 -4.39 -4.91 8.17
CA ILE A 60 -4.55 -5.20 6.75
C ILE A 60 -3.90 -4.08 5.93
N SER A 61 -3.09 -4.47 4.95
CA SER A 61 -2.42 -3.55 4.03
C SER A 61 -2.62 -3.99 2.59
N THR A 62 -2.17 -3.18 1.64
CA THR A 62 -1.99 -3.58 0.24
C THR A 62 -0.51 -3.55 -0.08
N LEU A 63 0.08 -4.69 -0.41
CA LEU A 63 1.44 -4.75 -0.96
C LEU A 63 1.40 -4.51 -2.46
N ILE A 64 2.25 -3.61 -2.93
CA ILE A 64 2.40 -3.27 -4.35
C ILE A 64 3.80 -3.69 -4.81
N THR A 65 3.83 -4.51 -5.86
CA THR A 65 5.04 -5.00 -6.53
C THR A 65 4.82 -4.97 -8.04
N THR A 66 5.89 -5.10 -8.82
CA THR A 66 5.84 -5.19 -10.29
C THR A 66 6.12 -6.61 -10.73
N PHE A 67 5.39 -7.09 -11.73
CA PHE A 67 5.73 -8.38 -12.35
C PHE A 67 7.12 -8.32 -12.99
N PRO A 68 7.97 -9.33 -12.75
CA PRO A 68 9.29 -9.37 -13.37
C PRO A 68 9.18 -9.42 -14.89
N ALA A 69 10.11 -8.74 -15.57
CA ALA A 69 10.28 -8.90 -17.00
C ALA A 69 11.03 -10.21 -17.30
N PRO A 70 10.80 -10.86 -18.46
CA PRO A 70 11.59 -12.01 -18.86
C PRO A 70 13.08 -11.67 -18.82
N SER A 71 13.87 -12.44 -18.08
CA SER A 71 15.31 -12.21 -18.05
C SER A 71 15.92 -12.48 -19.43
N LEU A 72 16.92 -11.68 -19.86
CA LEU A 72 17.70 -11.95 -21.08
C LEU A 72 18.29 -13.37 -21.08
N HIS A 73 18.57 -13.92 -19.89
CA HIS A 73 19.03 -15.30 -19.73
C HIS A 73 17.95 -16.34 -20.07
N SER A 74 16.68 -16.09 -19.73
CA SER A 74 15.54 -16.93 -20.15
C SER A 74 15.32 -16.89 -21.67
N ILE A 75 15.51 -15.73 -22.31
CA ILE A 75 15.36 -15.59 -23.77
C ILE A 75 16.49 -16.32 -24.53
N LEU A 76 17.69 -16.33 -23.96
CA LEU A 76 18.89 -16.88 -24.62
C LEU A 76 19.17 -18.36 -24.29
N SER A 77 18.68 -18.89 -23.17
CA SER A 77 19.05 -20.24 -22.71
C SER A 77 18.14 -21.36 -23.24
N GLY A 78 16.95 -21.06 -23.78
CA GLY A 78 16.02 -22.05 -24.35
C GLY A 78 15.57 -23.15 -23.37
N ASN A 79 15.99 -23.06 -22.11
CA ASN A 79 15.63 -23.94 -21.02
C ASN A 79 14.69 -23.13 -20.12
N ALA A 80 13.53 -23.71 -19.80
CA ALA A 80 12.56 -23.12 -18.91
C ALA A 80 13.23 -22.78 -17.57
N SER A 81 13.57 -21.51 -17.37
CA SER A 81 14.03 -20.99 -16.09
C SER A 81 12.88 -21.08 -15.08
N ASP A 82 13.18 -20.99 -13.79
CA ASP A 82 12.15 -20.97 -12.74
C ASP A 82 11.11 -19.85 -13.00
N ASP A 83 11.51 -18.75 -13.65
CA ASP A 83 10.62 -17.67 -14.09
C ASP A 83 9.60 -18.12 -15.16
N GLU A 84 10.01 -18.96 -16.11
CA GLU A 84 9.15 -19.51 -17.17
C GLU A 84 8.19 -20.58 -16.63
N GLN A 85 8.60 -21.34 -15.60
CA GLN A 85 7.68 -22.21 -14.87
C GLN A 85 6.66 -21.40 -14.07
N LEU A 86 7.07 -20.33 -13.38
CA LEU A 86 6.15 -19.47 -12.63
C LEU A 86 5.10 -18.80 -13.53
N THR A 87 5.50 -18.32 -14.72
CA THR A 87 4.55 -17.71 -15.66
C THR A 87 3.53 -18.70 -16.22
N THR A 88 3.93 -19.94 -16.48
CA THR A 88 3.04 -20.99 -17.00
C THR A 88 2.05 -21.49 -15.96
N TRP A 89 2.47 -21.67 -14.69
CA TRP A 89 1.56 -22.04 -13.60
C TRP A 89 0.50 -20.97 -13.32
N GLU A 90 0.87 -19.70 -13.43
CA GLU A 90 -0.05 -18.58 -13.22
C GLU A 90 -0.89 -18.23 -14.45
N ASN A 91 -0.59 -18.84 -15.61
CA ASN A 91 -1.13 -18.46 -16.92
C ASN A 91 -1.02 -16.94 -17.14
N ARG A 92 0.16 -16.38 -16.79
CA ARG A 92 0.42 -14.94 -16.77
C ARG A 92 0.60 -14.41 -18.20
N PRO A 93 -0.20 -13.43 -18.65
CA PRO A 93 0.00 -12.81 -19.97
C PRO A 93 1.38 -12.15 -20.07
N PRO A 94 2.14 -12.33 -21.17
CA PRO A 94 3.46 -11.72 -21.36
C PRO A 94 3.47 -10.19 -21.22
N GLU A 95 2.35 -9.53 -21.56
CA GLU A 95 2.18 -8.08 -21.53
C GLU A 95 2.15 -7.51 -20.10
N MET A 96 2.03 -8.36 -19.09
CA MET A 96 2.04 -7.94 -17.68
C MET A 96 3.45 -7.65 -17.15
N ALA A 97 4.51 -7.99 -17.89
CA ALA A 97 5.89 -7.67 -17.51
C ALA A 97 6.08 -6.18 -17.19
N GLY A 98 6.62 -5.87 -16.02
CA GLY A 98 6.81 -4.49 -15.53
C GLY A 98 5.55 -3.80 -15.01
N SER A 99 4.36 -4.38 -15.19
CA SER A 99 3.11 -3.83 -14.68
C SER A 99 2.99 -4.02 -13.16
N PRO A 100 2.52 -3.02 -12.39
CA PRO A 100 2.32 -3.16 -10.97
C PRO A 100 1.07 -3.98 -10.65
N ILE A 101 1.11 -4.70 -9.53
CA ILE A 101 -0.03 -5.36 -8.91
C ILE A 101 -0.08 -4.99 -7.43
N GLY A 102 -1.27 -4.62 -6.96
CA GLY A 102 -1.56 -4.42 -5.54
C GLY A 102 -2.43 -5.56 -5.01
N LEU A 103 -1.99 -6.25 -3.96
CA LEU A 103 -2.76 -7.31 -3.30
C LEU A 103 -2.83 -7.07 -1.78
N MET A 104 -3.97 -7.47 -1.20
CA MET A 104 -4.20 -7.33 0.23
C MET A 104 -3.38 -8.37 1.00
N GLU A 105 -2.66 -7.92 2.03
CA GLU A 105 -1.80 -8.76 2.86
C GLU A 105 -1.99 -8.42 4.35
N TYR A 106 -1.91 -9.45 5.18
CA TYR A 106 -1.96 -9.33 6.63
C TYR A 106 -0.64 -8.86 7.19
N TYR A 107 -0.71 -7.93 8.13
CA TYR A 107 0.44 -7.50 8.91
C TYR A 107 0.07 -7.33 10.39
N ALA A 108 1.09 -7.25 11.25
CA ALA A 108 0.93 -6.93 12.66
C ALA A 108 2.09 -6.04 13.15
N ASP A 109 1.83 -5.20 14.14
CA ASP A 109 2.81 -4.31 14.78
C ASP A 109 3.50 -5.02 15.97
N CYS A 110 4.22 -6.13 15.68
CA CYS A 110 4.83 -6.97 16.72
C CYS A 110 6.17 -6.46 17.25
N GLU A 111 6.79 -5.52 16.55
CA GLU A 111 8.03 -4.86 16.94
C GLU A 111 7.81 -3.32 16.99
N PRO A 112 6.90 -2.83 17.85
CA PRO A 112 6.45 -1.44 17.81
C PRO A 112 7.57 -0.44 18.09
N ALA A 113 8.68 -0.84 18.72
CA ALA A 113 9.83 0.04 18.91
C ALA A 113 10.58 0.34 17.60
N SER A 114 10.57 -0.58 16.62
CA SER A 114 11.31 -0.39 15.36
C SER A 114 10.51 0.37 14.29
N GLY A 115 9.18 0.42 14.42
CA GLY A 115 8.29 0.94 13.39
C GLY A 115 8.27 0.10 12.12
N ASN A 116 8.62 -1.19 12.22
CA ASN A 116 8.60 -2.09 11.06
C ASN A 116 7.44 -3.07 11.24
N PRO A 117 6.45 -3.11 10.33
CA PRO A 117 5.38 -4.09 10.43
C PRO A 117 5.90 -5.49 10.13
N THR A 118 5.37 -6.47 10.85
CA THR A 118 5.58 -7.89 10.61
C THR A 118 4.56 -8.39 9.60
N LEU A 119 5.03 -9.11 8.58
CA LEU A 119 4.21 -9.81 7.59
C LEU A 119 4.33 -11.32 7.78
N LEU A 120 3.26 -12.04 7.44
CA LEU A 120 3.30 -13.48 7.26
C LEU A 120 3.34 -13.78 5.76
N ALA A 121 4.55 -13.88 5.23
CA ALA A 121 4.76 -14.06 3.81
C ALA A 121 4.40 -15.49 3.39
N ILE A 122 3.42 -15.62 2.50
CA ILE A 122 3.01 -16.91 1.93
C ILE A 122 3.56 -17.00 0.50
N ASN A 123 4.44 -17.96 0.24
CA ASN A 123 5.22 -18.01 -1.02
C ASN A 123 4.35 -18.20 -2.28
N ILE A 124 3.08 -18.59 -2.14
CA ILE A 124 2.16 -18.70 -3.27
C ILE A 124 1.68 -17.32 -3.78
N ALA A 125 1.68 -16.29 -2.93
CA ALA A 125 1.14 -14.98 -3.26
C ALA A 125 2.11 -14.16 -4.12
N SER A 126 1.55 -13.52 -5.15
CA SER A 126 2.30 -12.76 -6.16
C SER A 126 3.22 -11.67 -5.60
N PRO A 127 2.89 -10.91 -4.53
CA PRO A 127 3.79 -9.87 -4.04
C PRO A 127 5.13 -10.44 -3.57
N TYR A 128 5.12 -11.57 -2.86
CA TYR A 128 6.35 -12.19 -2.38
C TYR A 128 7.15 -12.85 -3.51
N LYS A 129 6.47 -13.46 -4.50
CA LYS A 129 7.12 -13.98 -5.71
C LYS A 129 7.80 -12.88 -6.51
N ASN A 130 7.10 -11.77 -6.75
CA ASN A 130 7.63 -10.62 -7.49
C ASN A 130 8.81 -10.00 -6.73
N TYR A 131 8.70 -9.84 -5.41
CA TYR A 131 9.79 -9.33 -4.58
C TYR A 131 11.02 -10.24 -4.64
N ALA A 132 10.83 -11.56 -4.54
CA ALA A 132 11.90 -12.55 -4.69
C ALA A 132 12.56 -12.51 -6.09
N ALA A 133 11.80 -12.16 -7.13
CA ALA A 133 12.30 -11.93 -8.49
C ALA A 133 12.94 -10.53 -8.71
N GLY A 134 13.14 -9.76 -7.64
CA GLY A 134 13.84 -8.46 -7.69
C GLY A 134 12.94 -7.23 -7.85
N SER A 135 11.62 -7.38 -7.71
CA SER A 135 10.71 -6.22 -7.64
C SER A 135 10.98 -5.38 -6.40
N ASN A 136 10.89 -4.06 -6.54
CA ASN A 136 10.67 -3.19 -5.37
C ASN A 136 9.32 -3.52 -4.71
N ILE A 137 9.18 -3.20 -3.43
CA ILE A 137 7.94 -3.40 -2.68
C ILE A 137 7.54 -2.13 -1.93
N SER A 138 6.23 -1.86 -1.95
CA SER A 138 5.62 -0.84 -1.11
C SER A 138 4.37 -1.39 -0.45
N MET A 139 4.01 -0.81 0.69
CA MET A 139 2.92 -1.24 1.55
C MET A 139 2.02 -0.04 1.83
N HIS A 140 0.81 -0.08 1.30
CA HIS A 140 -0.19 0.96 1.51
C HIS A 140 -1.12 0.58 2.67
N ILE A 141 -1.32 1.50 3.61
CA ILE A 141 -2.23 1.37 4.73
C ILE A 141 -3.15 2.59 4.74
N ARG A 142 -4.45 2.37 5.00
CA ARG A 142 -5.45 3.43 5.13
C ARG A 142 -6.11 3.40 6.49
N TRP A 143 -6.41 4.58 7.03
CA TRP A 143 -7.28 4.72 8.17
C TRP A 143 -8.74 4.64 7.75
N TRP A 144 -9.48 3.69 8.33
CA TRP A 144 -10.89 3.50 8.02
C TRP A 144 -11.61 2.80 9.19
N PRO A 145 -11.92 3.55 10.28
CA PRO A 145 -12.38 2.97 11.55
C PRO A 145 -13.78 2.37 11.46
N THR A 146 -14.64 2.91 10.59
CA THR A 146 -16.04 2.52 10.49
C THR A 146 -16.42 2.28 9.03
N GLN A 147 -16.58 1.00 8.65
CA GLN A 147 -17.10 0.58 7.35
C GLN A 147 -18.63 0.62 7.34
N THR A 148 -19.23 1.82 7.36
CA THR A 148 -20.69 1.94 7.18
C THR A 148 -21.01 2.54 5.81
N ASN A 149 -21.83 1.83 5.05
CA ASN A 149 -22.38 2.31 3.78
C ASN A 149 -23.70 3.07 3.96
N SER A 150 -24.09 3.37 5.22
CA SER A 150 -25.42 3.92 5.54
C SER A 150 -25.34 5.39 5.93
N TYR A 151 -25.78 6.24 4.99
CA TYR A 151 -26.01 7.68 5.19
C TYR A 151 -27.08 7.98 6.26
N LEU A 152 -27.96 7.02 6.57
CA LEU A 152 -29.12 7.21 7.46
C LEU A 152 -28.76 7.21 8.95
N SER A 153 -27.58 6.68 9.33
CA SER A 153 -27.14 6.64 10.74
C SER A 153 -26.96 8.03 11.36
N SER A 154 -26.70 9.04 10.52
CA SER A 154 -26.57 10.45 10.95
C SER A 154 -27.91 11.14 11.21
N LEU A 155 -29.04 10.66 10.68
CA LEU A 155 -30.34 11.34 10.79
C LEU A 155 -31.06 11.07 12.12
N PHE A 156 -30.70 9.99 12.83
CA PHE A 156 -31.39 9.57 14.06
C PHE A 156 -30.47 9.54 15.30
N SER A 157 -29.21 9.99 15.19
CA SER A 157 -28.28 10.04 16.32
C SER A 157 -28.42 11.37 17.06
N SER A 158 -29.44 11.48 17.92
CA SER A 158 -29.71 12.68 18.73
C SER A 158 -28.88 12.77 20.03
N SER A 159 -27.77 12.02 20.16
CA SER A 159 -27.04 11.88 21.43
C SER A 159 -25.51 11.77 21.33
N ARG A 160 -24.90 12.18 20.22
CA ARG A 160 -23.43 12.30 20.18
C ARG A 160 -23.07 13.78 20.20
N GLU A 161 -22.42 14.18 21.29
CA GLU A 161 -21.72 15.44 21.42
C GLU A 161 -20.92 15.72 20.14
N GLU A 162 -21.03 16.96 19.73
CA GLU A 162 -20.48 17.65 18.57
C GLU A 162 -18.95 17.49 18.48
N GLU A 163 -18.46 16.31 18.10
CA GLU A 163 -17.11 16.13 17.58
C GLU A 163 -17.19 16.36 16.05
N ASP A 164 -16.88 17.58 15.65
CA ASP A 164 -16.88 18.12 14.28
C ASP A 164 -16.21 17.20 13.24
N ILE A 165 -16.97 16.29 12.65
CA ILE A 165 -16.88 15.95 11.22
C ILE A 165 -18.30 15.68 10.69
N PRO A 166 -19.09 16.72 10.38
CA PRO A 166 -20.38 16.57 9.73
C PRO A 166 -20.16 16.41 8.22
N THR A 167 -19.57 15.30 7.81
CA THR A 167 -19.59 14.83 6.41
C THR A 167 -19.63 13.32 6.44
N PRO A 168 -20.39 12.66 5.54
CA PRO A 168 -20.35 11.20 5.47
C PRO A 168 -18.89 10.81 5.31
N HIS A 169 -18.39 9.99 6.24
CA HIS A 169 -17.04 9.44 6.24
C HIS A 169 -16.75 8.99 4.81
N THR A 170 -15.98 9.77 4.07
CA THR A 170 -15.60 9.38 2.71
C THR A 170 -14.22 8.78 2.86
N PRO A 171 -13.98 7.53 2.47
CA PRO A 171 -12.66 6.89 2.60
C PRO A 171 -11.52 7.69 1.97
N ALA A 172 -11.83 8.49 0.96
CA ALA A 172 -10.86 9.36 0.31
C ALA A 172 -10.40 10.54 1.16
N ALA A 173 -11.19 10.98 2.15
CA ALA A 173 -10.87 12.11 3.02
C ALA A 173 -10.08 11.72 4.27
N LEU A 174 -10.00 10.42 4.59
CA LEU A 174 -9.27 9.93 5.76
C LEU A 174 -7.78 9.72 5.47
N PRO A 175 -6.92 9.78 6.51
CA PRO A 175 -5.50 9.57 6.35
C PRO A 175 -5.14 8.20 5.77
N ARG A 176 -4.10 8.17 4.94
CA ARG A 176 -3.51 6.97 4.34
C ARG A 176 -2.05 7.22 4.00
N PHE A 177 -1.26 6.17 3.93
CA PHE A 177 0.16 6.29 3.66
C PHE A 177 0.71 5.06 2.94
N SER A 178 1.85 5.26 2.30
CA SER A 178 2.63 4.22 1.64
C SER A 178 3.99 4.12 2.30
N LEU A 179 4.33 2.93 2.78
CA LEU A 179 5.67 2.57 3.22
C LEU A 179 6.42 1.97 2.04
N HIS A 180 7.66 2.39 1.83
CA HIS A 180 8.57 1.82 0.84
C HIS A 180 9.77 1.24 1.57
N GLY A 181 10.24 0.08 1.14
CA GLY A 181 11.33 -0.59 1.81
C GLY A 181 11.58 -1.99 1.27
N ARG A 182 11.96 -2.89 2.18
CA ARG A 182 12.43 -4.23 1.85
C ARG A 182 11.96 -5.27 2.86
N LEU A 183 11.93 -6.53 2.46
CA LEU A 183 11.58 -7.64 3.32
C LEU A 183 12.84 -8.31 3.87
N GLU A 184 12.87 -8.56 5.17
CA GLU A 184 13.89 -9.36 5.83
C GLU A 184 13.26 -10.52 6.61
N PRO A 185 13.81 -11.74 6.51
CA PRO A 185 13.42 -12.82 7.42
C PRO A 185 13.66 -12.43 8.88
N ILE A 186 12.66 -12.67 9.75
CA ILE A 186 12.83 -12.45 11.18
C ILE A 186 13.66 -13.61 11.76
N SER A 187 14.77 -13.27 12.42
CA SER A 187 15.67 -14.27 13.01
C SER A 187 14.96 -15.08 14.11
N ALA A 188 15.36 -16.34 14.31
CA ALA A 188 14.81 -17.17 15.38
C ALA A 188 14.93 -16.51 16.77
N ALA A 189 16.02 -15.77 17.00
CA ALA A 189 16.24 -15.02 18.24
C ALA A 189 15.20 -13.89 18.40
N ASP A 190 14.88 -13.16 17.34
CA ASP A 190 13.90 -12.07 17.39
C ASP A 190 12.46 -12.60 17.43
N LEU A 191 12.16 -13.71 16.74
CA LEU A 191 10.87 -14.40 16.85
C LEU A 191 10.56 -14.73 18.31
N ALA A 192 11.54 -15.26 19.03
CA ALA A 192 11.42 -15.59 20.45
C ALA A 192 11.37 -14.33 21.33
N ARG A 193 12.27 -13.36 21.11
CA ARG A 193 12.37 -12.13 21.92
C ARG A 193 11.08 -11.30 21.86
N HIS A 194 10.50 -11.15 20.67
CA HIS A 194 9.32 -10.33 20.43
C HIS A 194 8.02 -11.14 20.41
N VAL A 195 8.11 -12.46 20.65
CA VAL A 195 6.95 -13.38 20.68
C VAL A 195 6.10 -13.26 19.42
N VAL A 196 6.77 -13.06 18.28
CA VAL A 196 6.15 -12.67 16.99
C VAL A 196 4.97 -13.58 16.62
N PRO A 197 5.06 -14.93 16.71
CA PRO A 197 3.94 -15.78 16.35
C PRO A 197 2.68 -15.53 17.21
N ALA A 198 2.85 -15.31 18.52
CA ALA A 198 1.73 -15.05 19.41
C ALA A 198 1.12 -13.67 19.14
N CYS A 199 1.95 -12.65 18.91
CA CYS A 199 1.49 -11.32 18.53
C CYS A 199 0.72 -11.34 17.20
N PHE A 200 1.26 -12.00 16.17
CA PHE A 200 0.62 -12.05 14.86
C PHE A 200 -0.73 -12.79 14.92
N MET A 201 -0.80 -13.92 15.62
CA MET A 201 -2.06 -14.65 15.82
C MET A 201 -3.07 -13.88 16.69
N ALA A 202 -2.63 -12.97 17.56
CA ALA A 202 -3.54 -12.08 18.29
C ALA A 202 -4.22 -11.08 17.34
N ALA A 203 -3.50 -10.59 16.33
CA ALA A 203 -4.06 -9.72 15.29
C ALA A 203 -4.89 -10.50 14.24
N HIS A 204 -4.48 -11.74 13.93
CA HIS A 204 -5.06 -12.59 12.90
C HIS A 204 -5.26 -14.04 13.41
N PRO A 205 -6.29 -14.31 14.22
CA PRO A 205 -6.51 -15.65 14.79
C PRO A 205 -6.78 -16.75 13.75
N ASP A 206 -7.35 -16.35 12.61
CA ASP A 206 -7.57 -17.20 11.43
C ASP A 206 -6.26 -17.67 10.78
N SER A 207 -5.14 -16.98 11.04
CA SER A 207 -3.82 -17.38 10.55
C SER A 207 -3.23 -18.65 11.15
N ALA A 208 -3.88 -19.24 12.15
CA ALA A 208 -3.43 -20.46 12.81
C ALA A 208 -3.19 -21.62 11.82
N LEU A 209 -3.96 -21.69 10.72
CA LEU A 209 -3.85 -22.75 9.72
C LEU A 209 -2.76 -22.50 8.66
N TRP A 210 -2.10 -21.35 8.63
CA TRP A 210 -1.04 -21.06 7.65
C TRP A 210 0.22 -20.49 8.31
N GLN A 211 0.43 -20.84 9.57
CA GLN A 211 1.66 -20.58 10.31
C GLN A 211 2.86 -21.30 9.67
N PRO A 212 4.09 -20.76 9.81
CA PRO A 212 5.29 -21.42 9.33
C PRO A 212 5.42 -22.84 9.92
N GLY A 213 5.79 -23.80 9.07
CA GLY A 213 5.88 -25.22 9.46
C GLY A 213 4.63 -26.05 9.17
N ASN A 214 3.61 -25.49 8.50
CA ASN A 214 2.53 -26.29 7.92
C ASN A 214 2.95 -26.91 6.56
N ASP A 215 2.43 -28.10 6.25
CA ASP A 215 2.75 -28.90 5.05
C ASP A 215 2.01 -28.45 3.78
N ILE A 216 0.97 -27.60 3.90
CA ILE A 216 0.12 -27.22 2.75
C ILE A 216 0.71 -26.02 1.97
N HIS A 217 1.16 -24.99 2.68
CA HIS A 217 1.75 -23.79 2.09
C HIS A 217 2.98 -23.37 2.89
N THR A 218 4.07 -23.06 2.19
CA THR A 218 5.27 -22.52 2.83
C THR A 218 5.04 -21.04 3.15
N SER A 219 5.07 -20.73 4.45
CA SER A 219 5.00 -19.37 4.95
C SER A 219 6.19 -19.05 5.87
N GLN A 220 6.51 -17.76 5.98
CA GLN A 220 7.60 -17.28 6.81
C GLN A 220 7.29 -15.89 7.35
N TYR A 221 7.75 -15.61 8.57
CA TYR A 221 7.67 -14.29 9.16
C TYR A 221 8.72 -13.36 8.55
N MET A 222 8.25 -12.27 7.97
CA MET A 222 9.10 -11.23 7.37
C MET A 222 8.89 -9.91 8.10
N ARG A 223 9.98 -9.17 8.27
CA ARG A 223 9.95 -7.77 8.67
C ARG A 223 9.93 -6.91 7.42
N PHE A 224 8.96 -6.00 7.32
CA PHE A 224 9.01 -4.93 6.35
C PHE A 224 9.88 -3.81 6.93
N VAL A 225 11.14 -3.73 6.52
CA VAL A 225 12.05 -2.68 6.94
C VAL A 225 11.67 -1.40 6.21
N VAL A 226 11.17 -0.42 6.96
CA VAL A 226 10.72 0.87 6.42
C VAL A 226 11.94 1.75 6.08
N GLU A 227 11.95 2.24 4.85
CA GLU A 227 13.01 3.11 4.31
C GLU A 227 12.48 4.48 3.89
N HIS A 228 11.27 4.54 3.32
CA HIS A 228 10.60 5.81 2.99
C HIS A 228 9.10 5.75 3.31
N ILE A 229 8.54 6.91 3.64
CA ILE A 229 7.14 7.04 4.05
C ILE A 229 6.51 8.19 3.26
N TYR A 230 5.49 7.88 2.47
CA TYR A 230 4.66 8.89 1.82
C TYR A 230 3.32 9.00 2.56
N TRP A 231 3.03 10.18 3.09
CA TRP A 231 1.84 10.47 3.88
C TRP A 231 0.81 11.27 3.09
N PHE A 232 -0.45 10.88 3.25
CA PHE A 232 -1.61 11.61 2.76
C PHE A 232 -2.62 11.74 3.89
N GLY A 233 -2.65 12.87 4.59
CA GLY A 233 -3.47 13.04 5.80
C GLY A 233 -4.96 13.28 5.56
N GLY A 234 -5.38 13.56 4.33
CA GLY A 234 -6.74 13.98 4.00
C GLY A 234 -6.74 15.00 2.86
N PHE A 235 -7.86 15.68 2.60
CA PHE A 235 -7.91 16.70 1.55
C PHE A 235 -7.09 17.96 1.90
N GLY A 236 -6.53 18.56 0.84
CA GLY A 236 -5.32 19.40 0.87
C GLY A 236 -5.46 20.82 1.41
N ASP A 237 -6.58 21.20 2.01
CA ASP A 237 -6.75 22.45 2.79
C ASP A 237 -6.59 22.22 4.29
N ARG A 238 -6.63 20.95 4.72
CA ARG A 238 -6.77 20.57 6.13
C ARG A 238 -5.76 19.51 6.58
N ALA A 239 -4.91 19.03 5.69
CA ALA A 239 -4.01 17.93 6.03
C ALA A 239 -2.65 18.08 5.38
N ARG A 240 -1.61 17.60 6.09
CA ARG A 240 -0.29 17.40 5.49
C ARG A 240 -0.36 16.30 4.43
N ILE A 241 0.28 16.55 3.29
CA ILE A 241 0.57 15.57 2.26
C ILE A 241 2.06 15.69 1.93
N GLY A 242 2.76 14.57 1.86
CA GLY A 242 4.17 14.55 1.47
C GLY A 242 4.99 13.47 2.17
N TRP A 243 6.29 13.50 1.91
CA TRP A 243 7.25 12.55 2.48
C TRP A 243 7.51 12.84 3.96
N LEU A 244 7.53 11.79 4.78
CA LEU A 244 7.95 11.84 6.18
C LEU A 244 9.38 11.29 6.30
N PRO A 245 10.30 11.97 7.02
CA PRO A 245 11.66 11.49 7.21
C PRO A 245 11.71 10.15 7.95
N VAL A 246 12.58 9.24 7.51
CA VAL A 246 12.72 7.92 8.14
C VAL A 246 13.24 7.99 9.58
N ASP A 247 14.06 9.00 9.90
CA ASP A 247 14.56 9.20 11.26
C ASP A 247 13.43 9.64 12.21
N GLU A 248 12.49 10.46 11.73
CA GLU A 248 11.26 10.78 12.47
C GLU A 248 10.38 9.54 12.64
N TRP A 249 10.22 8.73 11.60
CA TRP A 249 9.48 7.47 11.70
C TRP A 249 10.01 6.55 12.79
N ARG A 250 11.34 6.48 12.92
CA ARG A 250 12.04 5.67 13.92
C ARG A 250 12.07 6.31 15.32
N SER A 251 11.93 7.63 15.42
CA SER A 251 11.93 8.35 16.71
C SER A 251 10.61 8.19 17.47
N VAL A 252 9.49 7.96 16.76
CA VAL A 252 8.16 7.83 17.38
C VAL A 252 8.11 6.71 18.41
N THR A 253 7.69 7.09 19.62
CA THR A 253 7.58 6.21 20.77
C THR A 253 6.20 5.57 20.90
N ARG A 254 6.14 4.47 21.65
CA ARG A 254 4.89 3.80 22.01
C ARG A 254 3.91 4.72 22.73
N ALA A 255 4.41 5.56 23.64
CA ALA A 255 3.59 6.49 24.41
C ALA A 255 2.90 7.54 23.51
N GLU A 256 3.62 8.07 22.52
CA GLU A 256 3.04 9.00 21.55
C GLU A 256 1.97 8.32 20.69
N VAL A 257 2.23 7.09 20.25
CA VAL A 257 1.25 6.25 19.53
C VAL A 257 0.01 5.97 20.38
N GLU A 258 0.12 5.80 21.69
CA GLU A 258 -1.03 5.55 22.55
C GLU A 258 -1.82 6.83 22.89
N ALA A 259 -1.12 7.96 22.98
CA ALA A 259 -1.71 9.26 23.26
C ALA A 259 -2.44 9.85 22.03
N MET A 260 -1.97 9.55 20.82
CA MET A 260 -2.55 10.06 19.58
C MET A 260 -3.98 9.54 19.34
N ARG A 261 -4.84 10.40 18.82
CA ARG A 261 -6.21 10.06 18.41
C ARG A 261 -6.41 10.40 16.94
N LEU A 262 -6.95 9.44 16.20
CA LEU A 262 -7.25 9.61 14.79
C LEU A 262 -8.69 10.11 14.57
N PRO A 263 -8.97 10.77 13.43
CA PRO A 263 -10.32 11.16 13.07
C PRO A 263 -11.30 9.98 13.10
N GLY A 264 -12.37 10.07 13.91
CA GLY A 264 -13.36 9.00 14.03
C GLY A 264 -12.88 7.74 14.79
N GLU A 265 -11.74 7.81 15.50
CA GLU A 265 -11.34 6.77 16.44
C GLU A 265 -12.29 6.75 17.65
N GLU A 266 -13.05 5.66 17.83
CA GLU A 266 -13.93 5.56 18.99
C GLU A 266 -13.12 5.59 20.29
N LYS A 267 -13.61 6.33 21.30
CA LYS A 267 -13.05 6.29 22.65
C LYS A 267 -13.10 4.84 23.13
N ARG A 268 -11.94 4.27 23.48
CA ARG A 268 -11.80 2.93 24.07
C ARG A 268 -12.83 2.80 25.20
N ARG A 269 -13.92 2.05 25.01
CA ARG A 269 -14.87 1.78 26.10
C ARG A 269 -14.06 1.09 27.19
N LYS A 270 -13.96 1.70 28.38
CA LYS A 270 -13.44 1.02 29.56
C LYS A 270 -14.33 -0.21 29.78
N GLY A 271 -13.86 -1.37 29.33
CA GLY A 271 -14.56 -2.62 29.54
C GLY A 271 -14.71 -2.85 31.03
N TRP A 272 -15.91 -3.22 31.48
CA TRP A 272 -16.10 -3.75 32.82
C TRP A 272 -15.26 -5.04 32.91
N GLY A 273 -14.19 -5.01 33.70
CA GLY A 273 -13.20 -6.08 33.77
C GLY A 273 -11.87 -5.62 33.22
N GLY A 274 -11.15 -4.83 34.03
CA GLY A 274 -9.82 -4.34 33.72
C GLY A 274 -8.86 -5.48 33.39
N ARG A 275 -8.50 -5.57 32.13
CA ARG A 275 -7.23 -6.12 31.68
C ARG A 275 -6.68 -5.16 30.64
N ASP A 276 -5.91 -4.19 31.13
CA ASP A 276 -4.93 -3.50 30.31
C ASP A 276 -3.92 -4.56 29.87
N TRP A 277 -4.00 -4.98 28.61
CA TRP A 277 -2.95 -5.74 27.96
C TRP A 277 -2.25 -4.81 26.97
N LEU A 278 -0.98 -4.53 27.30
CA LEU A 278 0.15 -4.10 26.48
C LEU A 278 -0.01 -2.87 25.58
#